data_AF-A0A914TWH0-F1
#
_entry.id   AF-A0A914TWH0-F1
#
_cell.length_a   1.000
_cell.length_b   1.000
_cell.length_c   1.000
_cell.angle_alpha   90.00
_cell.angle_beta   90.00
_cell.angle_gamma   90.00
#
_symmetry.space_group_name_H-M   'P 1'
#
loop_
_entity.id
_entity.type
_entity.pdbx_description
1 polymer ?
#
loop_
_entity_poly.entity_id
_entity_poly.type
_entity_poly.pdbx_seq_one_letter_code
_entity_poly.pdbx_strand_id
1 'polypeptide(L)'
;MTVCCVNSGTSVFAGFVIFSFIGYMAVQQGKTVAEVAQSGPGLVFLAYPSGILKLPLAQVWSILFFSMILSLGIDSQFCTMEGFFTAIIDEFPEILRRRKYGREIFVLVICIISYILGLSTVTNGGFYVFQLFDFYAASGWALLWLLFFECVAVSWSVGIDRWYEHMKSMIGYYPAAWWKFWYARFL
;
A
#
# COMPACT_ATOMS: atom_id res chain seq x y z
N MET A 1 -2.39 -7.98 -16.25
CA MET A 1 -2.57 -9.33 -15.67
C MET A 1 -1.34 -9.80 -14.90
N THR A 2 -0.12 -9.70 -15.46
CA THR A 2 1.13 -10.08 -14.77
C THR A 2 1.28 -9.47 -13.38
N VAL A 3 1.10 -8.15 -13.24
CA VAL A 3 1.20 -7.46 -11.93
C VAL A 3 0.22 -8.01 -10.90
N CYS A 4 -1.04 -8.23 -11.28
CA CYS A 4 -2.06 -8.79 -10.39
C CYS A 4 -1.70 -10.21 -9.95
N CYS A 5 -1.26 -11.06 -10.88
CA CYS A 5 -0.84 -12.43 -10.56
C CYS A 5 0.39 -12.47 -9.66
N VAL A 6 1.38 -11.62 -9.91
CA VAL A 6 2.58 -11.51 -9.07
C VAL A 6 2.22 -11.00 -7.68
N ASN A 7 1.42 -9.95 -7.56
CA ASN A 7 0.99 -9.42 -6.26
C ASN A 7 0.25 -10.47 -5.41
N SER A 8 -0.74 -11.14 -6.01
CA SER A 8 -1.49 -12.19 -5.32
C SER A 8 -0.61 -13.41 -5.02
N GLY A 9 0.27 -13.80 -5.94
CA GLY A 9 1.23 -14.88 -5.76
C GLY A 9 2.18 -14.62 -4.58
N THR A 10 2.75 -13.41 -4.51
CA THR A 10 3.59 -12.96 -3.40
C THR A 10 2.82 -12.97 -2.08
N SER A 11 1.55 -12.54 -2.08
CA SER A 11 0.70 -12.56 -0.88
C SER A 11 0.44 -13.97 -0.37
N VAL A 12 0.15 -14.92 -1.28
CA VAL A 12 -0.02 -16.34 -0.93
C VAL A 12 1.27 -16.94 -0.40
N PHE A 13 2.39 -16.68 -1.07
CA PHE A 13 3.72 -17.14 -0.62
C PHE A 13 4.08 -16.57 0.76
N ALA A 14 3.87 -15.27 0.97
CA ALA A 14 4.07 -14.61 2.26
C ALA A 14 3.18 -15.26 3.35
N GLY A 15 1.93 -15.59 3.03
CA GLY A 15 1.05 -16.34 3.93
C GLY A 15 1.66 -17.66 4.39
N PHE A 16 2.19 -18.48 3.48
CA PHE A 16 2.87 -19.73 3.85
C PHE A 16 4.08 -19.51 4.76
N VAL A 17 4.91 -18.51 4.46
CA VAL A 17 6.08 -18.15 5.28
C VAL A 17 5.63 -17.71 6.68
N ILE A 18 4.58 -16.88 6.75
CA ILE A 18 4.08 -16.33 8.01
C ILE A 18 3.50 -17.42 8.91
N PHE A 19 2.59 -18.24 8.38
CA PHE A 19 1.95 -19.30 9.16
C PHE A 19 2.92 -20.42 9.57
N SER A 20 3.89 -20.77 8.71
CA SER A 20 4.95 -21.74 9.07
C SER A 20 5.76 -21.26 10.27
N PHE A 21 6.16 -19.98 10.25
CA PHE A 21 6.95 -19.39 11.33
C PHE A 21 6.16 -19.24 12.63
N ILE A 22 4.91 -18.77 12.56
CA ILE A 22 4.02 -18.68 13.73
C ILE A 22 3.73 -20.07 14.31
N GLY A 23 3.53 -21.08 13.46
CA GLY A 23 3.33 -22.47 13.89
C GLY A 23 4.54 -23.03 14.63
N TYR A 24 5.76 -22.79 14.13
CA TYR A 24 6.99 -23.13 14.84
C TYR A 24 7.08 -22.43 16.21
N MET A 25 6.75 -21.14 16.26
CA MET A 25 6.78 -20.36 17.50
C MET A 25 5.76 -20.85 18.53
N ALA A 26 4.56 -21.23 18.10
CA ALA A 26 3.50 -21.77 18.95
C ALA A 26 3.96 -23.07 19.65
N VAL A 27 4.60 -23.97 18.90
CA VAL A 27 5.17 -25.22 19.45
C VAL A 27 6.28 -24.94 20.47
N GLN A 28 7.17 -23.99 20.18
CA GLN A 28 8.29 -23.66 21.08
C GLN A 28 7.85 -22.95 22.36
N GLN A 29 6.80 -22.14 22.31
CA GLN A 29 6.29 -21.40 23.47
C GLN A 29 5.20 -22.15 24.25
N GLY A 30 4.74 -23.31 23.74
CA GLY A 30 3.60 -24.03 24.32
C GLY A 30 2.30 -23.23 24.29
N LYS A 31 2.17 -22.28 23.36
CA LYS A 31 1.00 -21.41 23.19
C LYS A 31 0.18 -21.83 21.99
N THR A 32 -1.08 -21.43 21.95
CA THR A 32 -1.93 -21.67 20.78
C THR A 32 -1.54 -20.75 19.63
N VAL A 33 -1.79 -21.18 18.39
CA VAL A 33 -1.54 -20.35 17.19
C VAL A 33 -2.31 -19.03 17.26
N ALA A 34 -3.52 -19.03 17.82
CA ALA A 34 -4.35 -17.83 17.96
C ALA A 34 -3.72 -16.77 18.88
N GLU A 35 -3.02 -17.18 19.94
CA GLU A 35 -2.34 -16.25 20.86
C GLU A 35 -1.11 -15.60 20.23
N VAL A 36 -0.47 -16.28 19.28
CA VAL A 36 0.75 -15.81 18.59
C VAL A 36 0.41 -15.05 17.31
N ALA A 37 -0.72 -15.36 16.66
CA ALA A 37 -1.20 -14.76 15.43
C ALA A 37 -2.04 -13.48 15.66
N GLN A 38 -1.60 -12.58 16.54
CA GLN A 38 -2.27 -11.27 16.67
C GLN A 38 -2.08 -10.46 15.39
N SER A 39 -3.13 -9.82 14.88
CA SER A 39 -3.04 -8.98 13.67
C SER A 39 -2.50 -7.58 14.00
N GLY A 40 -1.83 -6.95 13.03
CA GLY A 40 -1.32 -5.58 13.14
C GLY A 40 0.19 -5.48 13.38
N PRO A 41 0.71 -4.26 13.66
CA PRO A 41 2.14 -4.00 13.77
C PRO A 41 2.82 -4.83 14.87
N GLY A 42 2.10 -5.16 15.94
CA GLY A 42 2.60 -5.98 17.04
C GLY A 42 3.04 -7.38 16.61
N LEU A 43 2.44 -7.96 15.56
CA LEU A 43 2.89 -9.23 15.01
C LEU A 43 4.34 -9.13 14.53
N VAL A 44 4.57 -8.14 13.67
CA VAL A 44 5.82 -7.92 12.96
C VAL A 44 6.92 -7.43 13.90
N PHE A 45 6.60 -6.59 14.88
CA PHE A 45 7.61 -5.98 15.75
C PHE A 45 7.79 -6.66 17.11
N LEU A 46 6.89 -7.57 17.52
CA LEU A 46 7.00 -8.29 18.79
C LEU A 46 7.10 -9.81 18.59
N ALA A 47 6.12 -10.40 17.91
CA ALA A 47 6.07 -11.86 17.76
C ALA A 47 7.21 -12.36 16.86
N TYR A 48 7.43 -11.73 15.70
CA TYR A 48 8.46 -12.13 14.75
C TYR A 48 9.88 -12.13 15.35
N PRO A 49 10.37 -11.02 15.94
CA PRO A 49 11.69 -10.99 16.56
C PRO A 49 11.84 -12.04 17.66
N SER A 50 10.80 -12.24 18.48
CA SER A 50 10.80 -13.27 19.53
C SER A 50 10.99 -14.69 18.99
N GLY A 51 10.44 -14.99 17.81
CA GLY A 51 10.68 -16.25 17.11
C GLY A 51 12.07 -16.32 16.46
N ILE A 52 12.55 -15.22 15.87
CA ILE A 52 13.83 -15.20 15.12
C ILE A 52 14.99 -15.47 16.08
N LEU A 53 14.90 -14.98 17.32
CA LEU A 53 15.87 -15.23 18.38
C LEU A 53 16.05 -16.72 18.74
N LYS A 54 15.10 -17.59 18.36
CA LYS A 54 15.19 -19.04 18.57
C LYS A 54 15.87 -19.79 17.43
N LEU A 55 16.03 -19.15 16.26
CA LEU A 55 16.69 -19.75 15.12
C LEU A 55 18.22 -19.68 15.26
N PRO A 56 18.96 -20.67 14.72
CA PRO A 56 20.41 -20.52 14.55
C PRO A 56 20.69 -19.34 13.62
N LEU A 57 21.77 -18.60 13.90
CA LEU A 57 22.15 -17.38 13.15
C LEU A 57 21.06 -16.28 13.17
N ALA A 58 20.38 -16.09 14.31
CA ALA A 58 19.31 -15.11 14.49
C ALA A 58 19.63 -13.69 13.97
N GLN A 59 20.90 -13.27 14.01
CA GLN A 59 21.34 -11.96 13.49
C GLN A 59 21.09 -11.81 11.99
N VAL A 60 21.40 -12.83 11.18
CA VAL A 60 21.22 -12.80 9.72
C VAL A 60 19.73 -12.73 9.38
N TRP A 61 18.92 -13.57 10.03
CA TRP A 61 17.46 -13.59 9.84
C TRP A 61 16.80 -12.28 10.25
N SER A 62 17.27 -11.64 11.32
CA SER A 62 16.74 -10.35 11.77
C SER A 62 17.02 -9.25 10.74
N ILE A 63 18.25 -9.18 10.20
CA ILE A 63 18.62 -8.19 9.18
C ILE A 63 17.75 -8.39 7.93
N LEU A 64 17.64 -9.62 7.43
CA LEU A 64 16.83 -9.93 6.23
C LEU A 64 15.35 -9.58 6.43
N PHE A 65 14.79 -9.88 7.60
CA PHE A 65 13.39 -9.61 7.91
C PHE A 65 13.09 -8.10 7.97
N PHE A 66 13.89 -7.34 8.72
CA PHE A 66 13.70 -5.90 8.81
C PHE A 66 14.04 -5.17 7.52
N SER A 67 15.05 -5.61 6.77
CA SER A 67 15.34 -5.04 5.44
C SER A 67 14.20 -5.28 4.47
N MET A 68 13.59 -6.48 4.50
CA MET A 68 12.41 -6.78 3.68
C MET A 68 11.26 -5.84 4.00
N ILE A 69 10.90 -5.65 5.27
CA ILE A 69 9.82 -4.75 5.69
C ILE A 69 10.12 -3.30 5.29
N LEU A 70 11.37 -2.87 5.45
CA LEU A 70 11.80 -1.53 5.07
C LEU A 70 11.68 -1.32 3.55
N SER A 71 12.15 -2.26 2.72
CA SER A 71 11.98 -2.20 1.27
C SER A 71 10.50 -2.15 0.87
N LEU A 72 9.66 -3.04 1.43
CA LEU A 72 8.22 -3.07 1.15
C LEU A 72 7.54 -1.74 1.49
N GLY A 73 7.89 -1.14 2.64
CA GLY A 73 7.36 0.16 3.06
C GLY A 73 7.82 1.29 2.13
N ILE A 74 9.10 1.32 1.79
CA ILE A 74 9.70 2.38 0.96
C ILE A 74 9.12 2.35 -0.46
N ASP A 75 9.03 1.18 -1.09
CA ASP A 75 8.51 1.05 -2.46
C ASP A 75 7.05 1.52 -2.55
N SER A 76 6.22 1.14 -1.58
CA SER A 76 4.83 1.60 -1.50
C SER A 76 4.72 3.11 -1.30
N GLN A 77 5.54 3.69 -0.41
CA GLN A 77 5.53 5.12 -0.13
C GLN A 77 5.96 5.94 -1.36
N PHE A 78 6.99 5.50 -2.08
CA PHE A 78 7.43 6.17 -3.30
C PHE A 78 6.34 6.19 -4.36
N CYS A 79 5.69 5.05 -4.62
CA CYS A 79 4.61 4.95 -5.61
C CYS A 79 3.44 5.91 -5.30
N THR A 80 2.97 5.94 -4.05
CA THR A 80 1.86 6.82 -3.66
C THR A 80 2.23 8.30 -3.75
N MET A 81 3.42 8.67 -3.25
CA MET A 81 3.86 10.07 -3.26
C MET A 81 4.16 10.56 -4.67
N GLU A 82 4.73 9.71 -5.54
CA GLU A 82 4.95 10.04 -6.95
C GLU A 82 3.63 10.30 -7.68
N GLY A 83 2.60 9.47 -7.44
CA GLY A 83 1.26 9.70 -7.97
C GLY A 83 0.66 11.02 -7.51
N PHE A 84 0.77 11.33 -6.21
CA PHE A 84 0.30 12.59 -5.63
C PHE A 84 1.02 13.81 -6.24
N PHE A 85 2.35 13.77 -6.33
CA PHE A 85 3.12 14.85 -6.92
C PHE A 85 2.76 15.05 -8.39
N THR A 86 2.65 13.96 -9.15
CA THR A 86 2.32 14.01 -10.57
C THR A 86 0.95 14.63 -10.79
N ALA A 87 -0.06 14.22 -10.01
CA ALA A 87 -1.41 14.79 -10.10
C ALA A 87 -1.44 16.32 -9.88
N ILE A 88 -0.71 16.83 -8.88
CA ILE A 88 -0.67 18.28 -8.61
C ILE A 88 0.12 19.03 -9.69
N ILE A 89 1.20 18.45 -10.19
CA ILE A 89 2.02 19.06 -11.24
C ILE A 89 1.23 19.16 -12.55
N ASP A 90 0.41 18.15 -12.86
CA ASP A 90 -0.42 18.12 -14.06
C ASP A 90 -1.59 19.11 -13.99
N GLU A 91 -2.13 19.38 -12.80
CA GLU A 91 -3.20 20.38 -12.59
C GLU A 91 -2.68 21.83 -12.66
N PHE A 92 -1.47 22.10 -12.15
CA PHE A 92 -0.87 23.44 -12.13
C PHE A 92 0.43 23.57 -12.95
N PRO A 93 0.41 23.27 -14.26
CA PRO A 93 1.62 23.20 -15.08
C PRO A 93 2.27 24.59 -15.24
N GLU A 94 1.49 25.66 -15.32
CA GLU A 94 2.03 27.02 -15.54
C GLU A 94 2.82 27.57 -14.34
N ILE A 95 2.48 27.16 -13.12
CA ILE A 95 3.11 27.66 -11.89
C ILE A 95 4.34 26.81 -11.54
N LEU A 96 4.21 25.48 -11.60
CA LEU A 96 5.27 24.56 -11.17
C LEU A 96 6.33 24.31 -12.26
N ARG A 97 5.96 24.35 -13.55
CA ARG A 97 6.84 24.00 -14.67
C ARG A 97 7.61 25.20 -15.25
N ARG A 98 7.15 26.43 -14.98
CA ARG A 98 7.77 27.68 -15.46
C ARG A 98 9.02 28.10 -14.66
N ARG A 99 9.14 27.67 -13.40
CA ARG A 99 10.36 27.85 -12.59
C ARG A 99 11.30 26.65 -12.77
N LYS A 100 12.59 26.95 -13.02
CA LYS A 100 13.67 25.94 -13.20
C LYS A 100 13.78 24.89 -12.08
N TYR A 101 13.37 25.24 -10.86
CA TYR A 101 13.37 24.36 -9.68
C TYR A 101 11.99 24.24 -9.00
N GLY A 102 10.89 24.53 -9.72
CA GLY A 102 9.55 24.57 -9.13
C GLY A 102 9.08 23.23 -8.56
N ARG A 103 9.32 22.13 -9.30
CA ARG A 103 8.99 20.76 -8.88
C ARG A 103 9.78 20.32 -7.64
N GLU A 104 11.10 20.57 -7.63
CA GLU A 104 11.97 20.17 -6.53
C GLU A 104 11.61 20.89 -5.23
N ILE A 105 11.36 22.20 -5.30
CA ILE A 105 10.93 22.99 -4.14
C ILE A 105 9.57 22.51 -3.63
N PHE A 106 8.63 22.20 -4.53
CA PHE A 106 7.32 21.67 -4.15
C PHE A 106 7.41 20.33 -3.40
N VAL A 107 8.21 19.39 -3.92
CA VAL A 107 8.47 18.11 -3.25
C VAL A 107 9.13 18.35 -1.89
N LEU A 108 10.13 19.22 -1.81
CA LEU A 108 10.79 19.57 -0.54
C LEU A 108 9.80 20.10 0.50
N VAL A 109 8.90 21.02 0.09
CA VAL A 109 7.88 21.59 0.97
C VAL A 109 6.96 20.50 1.51
N ILE A 110 6.48 19.60 0.66
CA ILE A 110 5.63 18.50 1.10
C ILE A 110 6.38 17.54 2.01
N CYS A 111 7.65 17.21 1.70
CA CYS A 111 8.48 16.40 2.58
C CYS A 111 8.66 17.04 3.96
N ILE A 112 8.85 18.35 4.05
CA ILE A 112 8.94 19.08 5.32
C ILE A 112 7.61 19.02 6.08
N ILE A 113 6.47 19.24 5.40
CA ILE A 113 5.14 19.17 6.03
C ILE A 113 4.89 17.74 6.54
N SER A 114 5.14 16.72 5.71
CA SER A 114 5.01 15.30 6.09
C SER A 114 5.94 14.92 7.23
N TYR A 115 7.15 15.47 7.29
CA TYR A 115 8.06 15.26 8.41
C TYR A 115 7.52 15.86 9.70
N ILE A 116 7.02 17.10 9.68
CA ILE A 116 6.42 17.75 10.86
C ILE A 116 5.19 16.99 11.34
N LEU A 117 4.31 16.55 10.44
CA LEU A 117 3.16 15.71 10.80
C LEU A 117 3.60 14.35 11.34
N GLY A 118 4.63 13.75 10.73
CA GLY A 118 5.24 12.50 11.18
C GLY A 118 5.85 12.58 12.58
N LEU A 119 6.34 13.75 13.03
CA LEU A 119 6.83 13.89 14.41
C LEU A 119 5.74 13.58 15.44
N SER A 120 4.46 13.82 15.12
CA SER A 120 3.36 13.48 16.04
C SER A 120 3.28 11.97 16.36
N THR A 121 3.64 11.11 15.40
CA THR A 121 3.59 9.64 15.56
C THR A 121 4.82 9.06 16.25
N VAL A 122 5.90 9.84 16.43
CA VAL A 122 7.13 9.43 17.13
C VAL A 122 7.09 9.75 18.63
N THR A 123 6.11 10.53 19.09
CA THR A 123 5.94 10.84 20.53
C THR A 123 5.58 9.59 21.36
N ASN A 124 5.69 9.66 22.69
CA ASN A 124 5.35 8.54 23.59
C ASN A 124 3.90 8.03 23.42
N GLY A 125 2.97 8.91 23.00
CA GLY A 125 1.58 8.56 22.67
C GLY A 125 1.34 8.38 21.17
N GLY A 126 2.38 8.39 20.35
CA GLY A 126 2.31 8.41 18.89
C GLY A 126 1.67 7.16 18.29
N PHE A 127 1.72 6.02 18.99
CA PHE A 127 1.01 4.81 18.57
C PHE A 127 -0.52 4.99 18.52
N TYR A 128 -1.11 5.77 19.42
CA TYR A 128 -2.55 6.09 19.38
C TYR A 128 -2.88 6.98 18.16
N VAL A 129 -2.02 7.96 17.88
CA VAL A 129 -2.15 8.83 16.70
C VAL A 129 -2.03 7.99 15.42
N PHE A 130 -1.07 7.07 15.38
CA PHE A 130 -0.91 6.12 14.27
C PHE A 130 -2.15 5.27 14.04
N GLN A 131 -2.72 4.66 15.10
CA GLN A 131 -3.95 3.85 14.98
C GLN A 131 -5.15 4.68 14.52
N LEU A 132 -5.26 5.93 14.96
CA LEU A 132 -6.31 6.83 14.51
C LEU A 132 -6.20 7.10 13.00
N PHE A 133 -5.00 7.42 12.51
CA PHE A 133 -4.77 7.62 11.08
C PHE A 133 -4.98 6.34 10.26
N ASP A 134 -4.52 5.20 10.75
CA ASP A 134 -4.69 3.90 10.09
C ASP A 134 -6.19 3.58 9.90
N PHE A 135 -6.98 3.76 10.96
CA PHE A 135 -8.41 3.41 10.95
C PHE A 135 -9.32 4.42 10.23
N TYR A 136 -8.95 5.70 10.16
CA TYR A 136 -9.81 6.73 9.55
C TYR A 136 -9.31 7.24 8.19
N ALA A 137 -8.00 7.25 7.95
CA ALA A 137 -7.41 7.80 6.72
C ALA A 137 -6.99 6.71 5.72
N ALA A 138 -6.32 5.64 6.18
CA ALA A 138 -5.69 4.65 5.30
C ALA A 138 -6.53 3.38 5.09
N SER A 139 -7.43 3.05 6.01
CA SER A 139 -8.27 1.85 5.94
C SER A 139 -9.70 2.21 6.32
N GLY A 140 -10.68 1.77 5.54
CA GLY A 140 -12.10 1.93 5.88
C GLY A 140 -12.94 2.66 4.85
N TRP A 141 -13.99 3.33 5.34
CA TRP A 141 -15.07 3.87 4.51
C TRP A 141 -14.65 4.97 3.55
N ALA A 142 -13.65 5.80 3.90
CA ALA A 142 -13.24 6.94 3.09
C ALA A 142 -12.68 6.49 1.72
N LEU A 143 -11.74 5.54 1.69
CA LEU A 143 -11.19 5.00 0.44
C LEU A 143 -12.22 4.21 -0.36
N LEU A 144 -13.09 3.46 0.32
CA LEU A 144 -14.17 2.72 -0.35
C LEU A 144 -15.13 3.68 -1.07
N TRP A 145 -15.56 4.75 -0.41
CA TRP A 145 -16.41 5.76 -1.03
C TRP A 145 -15.70 6.50 -2.16
N LEU A 146 -14.42 6.86 -1.98
CA LEU A 146 -13.62 7.50 -3.02
C LEU A 146 -13.55 6.64 -4.29
N LEU A 147 -13.15 5.37 -4.15
CA LEU A 147 -13.05 4.44 -5.28
C LEU A 147 -14.42 4.15 -5.91
N PHE A 148 -15.48 4.05 -5.09
CA PHE A 148 -16.83 3.88 -5.60
C PHE A 148 -17.26 5.06 -6.47
N PHE A 149 -17.12 6.28 -5.98
CA PHE A 149 -17.48 7.47 -6.76
C PHE A 149 -16.58 7.67 -7.98
N GLU A 150 -15.29 7.34 -7.90
CA GLU A 150 -14.39 7.37 -9.05
C GLU A 150 -14.87 6.41 -10.15
N CYS A 151 -15.22 5.18 -9.77
CA CYS A 151 -15.76 4.19 -10.70
C CYS A 151 -17.10 4.65 -11.31
N VAL A 152 -18.02 5.20 -10.51
CA VAL A 152 -19.32 5.71 -10.99
C VAL A 152 -19.12 6.90 -11.93
N ALA A 153 -18.22 7.82 -11.56
CA ALA A 153 -17.89 8.97 -12.37
C ALA A 153 -17.33 8.54 -13.73
N VAL A 154 -16.38 7.61 -13.80
CA VAL A 154 -15.83 7.11 -15.07
C VAL A 154 -16.92 6.43 -15.92
N SER A 155 -17.71 5.53 -15.32
CA SER A 155 -18.73 4.77 -16.06
C SER A 155 -19.88 5.64 -16.58
N TRP A 156 -20.33 6.65 -15.82
CA TRP A 156 -21.43 7.53 -16.23
C TRP A 156 -20.95 8.73 -17.06
N SER A 157 -19.88 9.44 -16.66
CA SER A 157 -19.47 10.66 -17.35
C SER A 157 -18.85 10.39 -18.73
N VAL A 158 -17.94 9.41 -18.84
CA VAL A 158 -17.29 9.05 -20.11
C VAL A 158 -18.18 8.09 -20.89
N GLY A 159 -18.92 7.22 -20.20
CA GLY A 159 -19.69 6.15 -20.81
C GLY A 159 -18.81 4.95 -21.15
N ILE A 160 -19.28 3.76 -20.80
CA ILE A 160 -18.50 2.50 -20.90
C ILE A 160 -18.09 2.18 -22.34
N ASP A 161 -18.92 2.52 -23.32
CA ASP A 161 -18.61 2.30 -24.73
C ASP A 161 -17.43 3.16 -25.19
N ARG A 162 -17.40 4.45 -24.81
CA ARG A 162 -16.28 5.35 -25.14
C ARG A 162 -15.01 4.97 -24.39
N TRP A 163 -15.13 4.57 -23.13
CA TRP A 163 -13.99 4.03 -22.37
C TRP A 163 -13.38 2.80 -23.05
N TYR A 164 -14.22 1.92 -23.59
CA TYR A 164 -13.79 0.73 -24.34
C TYR A 164 -13.07 1.08 -25.64
N GLU A 165 -13.52 2.12 -26.34
CA GLU A 165 -12.83 2.66 -27.53
C GLU A 165 -11.49 3.30 -27.18
N HIS A 166 -11.41 4.04 -26.06
CA HIS A 166 -10.14 4.59 -25.57
C HIS A 166 -9.13 3.47 -25.28
N MET A 167 -9.56 2.40 -24.58
CA MET A 167 -8.70 1.22 -24.35
C MET A 167 -8.21 0.59 -25.65
N LYS A 168 -9.07 0.47 -26.66
CA LYS A 168 -8.68 -0.03 -27.99
C LYS A 168 -7.64 0.88 -28.65
N SER A 169 -7.79 2.20 -28.54
CA SER A 169 -6.84 3.15 -29.13
C SER A 169 -5.45 3.09 -28.48
N MET A 170 -5.38 2.81 -27.17
CA MET A 170 -4.12 2.72 -26.43
C MET A 170 -3.43 1.36 -26.61
N ILE A 171 -4.20 0.27 -26.62
CA ILE A 171 -3.68 -1.11 -26.62
C ILE A 171 -3.62 -1.72 -28.04
N GLY A 172 -4.37 -1.15 -28.98
CA GLY A 172 -4.46 -1.60 -30.38
C GLY A 172 -5.48 -2.72 -30.63
N TYR A 173 -6.04 -3.33 -29.59
CA TYR A 173 -7.07 -4.39 -29.69
C TYR A 173 -8.17 -4.19 -28.65
N TYR A 174 -9.34 -4.80 -28.88
CA TYR A 174 -10.41 -4.77 -27.89
C TYR A 174 -10.11 -5.71 -26.73
N PRO A 175 -10.25 -5.25 -25.47
CA PRO A 175 -10.21 -6.13 -24.31
C PRO A 175 -11.21 -7.29 -24.46
N ALA A 176 -11.14 -8.29 -23.60
CA ALA A 176 -12.15 -9.34 -23.60
C ALA A 176 -13.50 -8.79 -23.05
N ALA A 177 -14.62 -9.23 -23.62
CA ALA A 177 -15.95 -8.67 -23.37
C ALA A 177 -16.43 -8.74 -21.89
N TRP A 178 -15.91 -9.68 -21.11
CA TRP A 178 -16.14 -9.73 -19.66
C TRP A 178 -15.76 -8.44 -18.94
N TRP A 179 -14.68 -7.75 -19.33
CA TRP A 179 -14.32 -6.45 -18.73
C TRP A 179 -15.43 -5.42 -18.89
N LYS A 180 -16.04 -5.36 -20.08
CA LYS A 180 -17.19 -4.48 -20.36
C LYS A 180 -18.39 -4.84 -19.48
N PHE A 181 -18.63 -6.14 -19.25
CA PHE A 181 -19.70 -6.60 -18.37
C PHE A 181 -19.48 -6.21 -16.90
N TRP A 182 -18.25 -6.33 -16.38
CA TRP A 182 -17.93 -5.94 -15.00
C TRP A 182 -18.09 -4.43 -14.79
N TYR A 183 -17.57 -3.59 -15.69
CA TYR A 183 -17.75 -2.13 -15.61
C TYR A 183 -19.21 -1.68 -15.79
N ALA A 184 -20.03 -2.42 -16.53
CA ALA A 184 -21.42 -2.06 -16.80
C ALA A 184 -22.44 -2.52 -15.76
N ARG A 185 -22.06 -3.43 -14.87
CA ARG A 185 -23.02 -4.12 -14.00
C ARG A 185 -22.65 -4.17 -12.53
N PHE A 186 -21.38 -3.91 -12.19
CA PHE A 186 -20.91 -3.81 -10.80
C PHE A 186 -20.74 -2.34 -10.33
N LEU A 187 -21.28 -1.41 -11.10
CA LEU A 187 -21.57 -0.03 -10.74
C LEU A 187 -23.06 0.22 -10.91
#